data_AF-A0A6V7I824-F1
#
_entry.id   AF-A0A6V7I824-F1
#
_cell.length_a   1.000
_cell.length_b   1.000
_cell.length_c   1.000
_cell.angle_alpha   90.00
_cell.angle_beta   90.00
_cell.angle_gamma   90.00
#
_symmetry.space_group_name_H-M   'P 1'
#
loop_
_entity.id
_entity.type
_entity.pdbx_description
1 polymer ?
#
loop_
_entity_poly.entity_id
_entity_poly.type
_entity_poly.pdbx_seq_one_letter_code
_entity_poly.pdbx_strand_id
1 'polypeptide(L)' 'ITWNKDTLFEYLENPKKYIPGTKMVFAGLKKPQERGDLIAYLESACK' A
#
# COMPACT_ATOMS: atom_id res chain seq x y z
N ILE A 1 -5.11 -4.39 -11.67
CA ILE A 1 -4.72 -4.74 -10.29
C ILE A 1 -5.98 -4.65 -9.46
N THR A 2 -6.39 -5.75 -8.82
CA THR A 2 -7.51 -5.73 -7.87
C THR A 2 -6.94 -5.39 -6.51
N TRP A 3 -7.40 -4.31 -5.89
CA TRP A 3 -6.87 -3.81 -4.63
C TRP A 3 -7.45 -4.60 -3.45
N ASN A 4 -6.72 -5.64 -3.05
CA ASN A 4 -6.97 -6.46 -1.87
C ASN A 4 -5.91 -6.18 -0.80
N LYS A 5 -6.14 -6.60 0.47
CA LYS A 5 -5.19 -6.42 1.59
C LYS A 5 -3.77 -6.80 1.22
N ASP A 6 -3.57 -7.97 0.63
CA ASP A 6 -2.25 -8.50 0.32
C ASP A 6 -1.56 -7.67 -0.78
N THR A 7 -2.29 -7.31 -1.83
CA THR A 7 -1.77 -6.48 -2.92
C THR A 7 -1.46 -5.05 -2.47
N LEU A 8 -2.25 -4.51 -1.53
CA LEU A 8 -2.01 -3.21 -0.90
C LEU A 8 -0.78 -3.30 0.02
N PHE A 9 -0.59 -4.40 0.73
CA PHE A 9 0.54 -4.60 1.61
C PHE A 9 1.88 -4.64 0.85
N GLU A 10 1.90 -5.33 -0.29
CA GLU A 10 3.06 -5.35 -1.20
C GLU A 10 3.27 -3.99 -1.89
N TYR A 11 2.19 -3.35 -2.34
CA TYR A 11 2.26 -2.04 -2.97
C TYR A 11 2.79 -0.96 -2.02
N LEU A 12 2.33 -0.96 -0.77
CA LEU A 12 2.76 -0.03 0.26
C LEU A 12 4.20 -0.27 0.70
N GLU A 13 4.78 -1.45 0.46
CA GLU A 13 6.19 -1.70 0.75
C GLU A 13 7.10 -1.00 -0.26
N ASN A 14 6.78 -1.09 -1.56
CA ASN A 14 7.54 -0.42 -2.60
C ASN A 14 6.71 -0.14 -3.86
N PRO A 15 6.02 1.01 -3.90
CA PRO A 15 5.13 1.37 -5.01
C PRO A 15 5.85 1.45 -6.36
N LYS A 16 7.10 1.94 -6.36
CA LYS A 16 7.90 2.11 -7.58
C LYS A 16 8.32 0.77 -8.18
N LYS A 17 8.56 -0.23 -7.32
CA LYS A 17 8.91 -1.59 -7.76
C LYS A 17 7.68 -2.37 -8.22
N TYR A 18 6.54 -2.18 -7.54
CA TYR A 18 5.29 -2.86 -7.88
C TYR A 18 4.65 -2.30 -9.16
N ILE A 19 4.64 -0.97 -9.33
CA ILE A 19 4.14 -0.30 -10.55
C ILE A 19 5.24 0.62 -11.11
N PRO A 20 6.09 0.12 -12.01
CA PRO A 20 7.10 0.95 -12.67
C PRO A 20 6.41 2.04 -13.50
N GLY A 21 6.81 3.30 -13.30
CA GLY A 21 6.20 4.47 -13.95
C GLY A 21 5.03 5.09 -13.18
N THR A 22 4.73 4.64 -11.97
CA THR A 22 3.75 5.32 -11.10
C THR A 22 4.17 6.76 -10.81
N LYS A 23 3.23 7.71 -10.94
CA LYS A 23 3.43 9.12 -10.54
C LYS A 23 3.35 9.32 -9.02
N MET A 24 3.05 8.27 -8.26
CA MET A 24 2.98 8.33 -6.81
C MET A 24 4.40 8.41 -6.22
N VAL A 25 4.76 9.58 -5.67
CA VAL A 25 6.06 9.81 -5.01
C VAL A 25 6.00 9.28 -3.57
N PHE A 26 5.77 7.98 -3.41
CA PHE A 26 5.76 7.32 -2.11
C PHE A 26 6.94 6.35 -2.00
N ALA A 27 7.73 6.50 -0.94
CA ALA A 27 8.93 5.67 -0.70
C ALA A 27 8.58 4.24 -0.22
N GLY A 28 7.35 4.04 0.24
CA GLY A 28 6.90 2.81 0.88
C GLY A 28 7.09 2.82 2.40
N LEU A 29 6.35 1.95 3.08
CA LEU A 29 6.41 1.70 4.52
C LEU A 29 7.17 0.40 4.77
N LYS A 30 8.35 0.50 5.39
CA LYS A 30 9.15 -0.70 5.73
C LYS A 30 8.56 -1.45 6.91
N LYS A 31 7.95 -0.74 7.87
CA LYS A 31 7.38 -1.36 9.07
C LYS A 31 6.08 -2.09 8.73
N PRO A 32 5.94 -3.38 9.06
CA PRO A 32 4.72 -4.14 8.79
C PRO A 32 3.53 -3.65 9.61
N GLN A 33 3.78 -3.15 10.84
CA GLN A 33 2.74 -2.57 11.71
C GLN A 33 2.06 -1.37 11.04
N GLU A 34 2.85 -0.38 10.60
CA GLU A 34 2.34 0.84 9.95
C GLU A 34 1.58 0.53 8.65
N ARG A 35 1.99 -0.53 7.92
CA ARG A 35 1.25 -1.02 6.74
C ARG A 35 -0.11 -1.60 7.12
N GLY A 36 -0.16 -2.42 8.17
CA GLY A 36 -1.39 -3.01 8.67
C GLY A 36 -2.38 -1.94 9.16
N ASP A 37 -1.90 -0.98 9.93
CA ASP A 37 -2.71 0.13 10.45
C ASP A 37 -3.28 0.99 9.31
N LEU A 38 -2.47 1.28 8.28
CA LEU A 38 -2.93 2.04 7.11
C LEU A 38 -3.98 1.26 6.31
N ILE A 39 -3.79 -0.04 6.11
CA ILE A 39 -4.77 -0.89 5.42
C ILE A 39 -6.08 -0.93 6.21
N ALA A 40 -6.02 -1.13 7.52
CA ALA A 40 -7.20 -1.11 8.38
C ALA A 40 -7.94 0.23 8.32
N TYR A 41 -7.20 1.35 8.31
CA TYR A 41 -7.78 2.67 8.11
C TYR A 41 -8.44 2.80 6.74
N LEU A 42 -7.77 2.40 5.66
CA LEU A 42 -8.30 2.46 4.29
C LEU A 42 -9.58 1.61 4.15
N GLU A 43 -9.64 0.43 4.77
CA GLU A 43 -10.86 -0.39 4.80
C GLU A 43 -12.01 0.29 5.54
N SER A 44 -11.71 1.00 6.64
CA SER A 44 -12.72 1.74 7.37
C SER A 44 -13.19 3.01 6.64
N ALA A 45 -12.28 3.66 5.91
CA ALA A 45 -12.51 4.96 5.27
C ALA A 45 -13.14 4.84 3.87
N CYS A 46 -12.91 3.75 3.16
CA CYS A 46 -13.52 3.47 1.85
C CYS A 46 -14.83 2.67 1.94
N LYS A 47 -15.52 2.72 3.09
CA LYS A 47 -16.85 2.14 3.27
C LYS A 47 -17.94 2.92 2.54
#